data_AF-A0A1G2I7W9-F1
#
_entry.id   AF-A0A1G2I7W9-F1
#
_cell.length_a   1.000
_cell.length_b   1.000
_cell.length_c   1.000
_cell.angle_alpha   90.00
_cell.angle_beta   90.00
_cell.angle_gamma   90.00
#
_symmetry.space_group_name_H-M   'P 1'
#
loop_
_entity.id
_entity.type
_entity.pdbx_description
1 polymer ?
#
loop_
_entity_poly.entity_id
_entity_poly.type
_entity_poly.pdbx_seq_one_letter_code
_entity_poly.pdbx_strand_id
1 'polypeptide(L)'
;MHFSKFAECATLLLVMMLDMVLTLVCQSVHYQSNYEHHEESAPVGSMFLLLGPERFVVSFLLYAYLILYAVFKLPRKLGHAFFVGFLLGHSWGSTSWLPKLCSKVLFLEIDRWYACSGYFVAIALVYALCLYIFDESKEPMDLL
;
A
#
# COMPACT_ATOMS: atom_id res chain seq x y z
N MET A 1 7.57 -4.23 -23.56
CA MET A 1 7.05 -5.21 -22.57
C MET A 1 7.36 -4.86 -21.09
N HIS A 2 8.21 -3.87 -20.79
CA HIS A 2 8.56 -3.51 -19.40
C HIS A 2 7.65 -2.47 -18.73
N PHE A 3 6.82 -1.75 -19.49
CA PHE A 3 6.04 -0.62 -18.97
C PHE A 3 4.91 -1.01 -18.00
N SER A 4 4.19 -2.11 -18.25
CA SER A 4 3.12 -2.53 -17.31
C SER A 4 3.70 -2.91 -15.95
N LYS A 5 4.86 -3.58 -15.93
CA LYS A 5 5.58 -3.91 -14.69
C LYS A 5 6.05 -2.65 -13.96
N PHE A 6 6.48 -1.63 -14.71
CA PHE A 6 6.84 -0.36 -14.10
C PHE A 6 5.63 0.31 -13.43
N ALA A 7 4.48 0.35 -14.12
CA ALA A 7 3.25 0.89 -13.56
C ALA A 7 2.80 0.12 -12.30
N GLU A 8 2.80 -1.22 -12.35
CA GLU A 8 2.51 -2.08 -11.19
C GLU A 8 3.45 -1.79 -10.01
N CYS A 9 4.76 -1.73 -10.25
CA CYS A 9 5.73 -1.42 -9.22
C CYS A 9 5.56 0.00 -8.65
N ALA A 10 5.27 0.99 -9.50
CA ALA A 10 5.06 2.37 -9.07
C ALA A 10 3.80 2.51 -8.21
N THR A 11 2.68 1.94 -8.64
CA THR A 11 1.43 1.92 -7.86
C THR A 11 1.64 1.19 -6.53
N LEU A 12 2.31 0.04 -6.55
CA LEU A 12 2.57 -0.72 -5.34
C LEU A 12 3.47 0.04 -4.36
N LEU A 13 4.56 0.64 -4.86
CA LEU A 13 5.46 1.45 -4.05
C LEU A 13 4.70 2.61 -3.40
N LEU A 14 3.86 3.32 -4.14
CA LEU A 14 3.05 4.41 -3.60
C LEU A 14 2.16 3.94 -2.44
N VAL A 15 1.43 2.84 -2.64
CA VAL A 15 0.55 2.27 -1.61
C VAL A 15 1.36 1.85 -0.38
N MET A 16 2.48 1.17 -0.57
CA MET A 16 3.37 0.74 0.52
C MET A 16 3.94 1.93 1.30
N MET A 17 4.37 2.99 0.63
CA MET A 17 4.91 4.17 1.30
C MET A 17 3.84 4.93 2.09
N LEU A 18 2.63 5.05 1.54
CA LEU A 18 1.49 5.64 2.26
C LEU A 18 1.15 4.81 3.49
N ASP A 19 1.07 3.48 3.36
CA ASP A 19 0.79 2.57 4.47
C ASP A 19 1.85 2.70 5.57
N MET A 20 3.15 2.71 5.23
CA MET A 20 4.24 2.92 6.20
C MET A 20 4.09 4.22 6.99
N VAL A 21 3.85 5.33 6.28
CA VAL A 21 3.72 6.66 6.91
C VAL A 21 2.49 6.70 7.81
N LEU A 22 1.36 6.21 7.31
CA LEU A 22 0.09 6.28 8.03
C LEU A 22 0.06 5.32 9.21
N THR A 23 0.65 4.13 9.10
CA THR A 23 0.85 3.21 10.22
C THR A 23 1.62 3.89 11.34
N LEU A 24 2.70 4.64 11.05
CA LEU A 24 3.47 5.34 12.09
C LEU A 24 2.72 6.54 12.68
N VAL A 25 2.15 7.41 11.84
CA VAL A 25 1.44 8.62 12.27
C VAL A 25 0.19 8.29 13.08
N CYS A 26 -0.46 7.16 12.77
CA CYS A 26 -1.69 6.74 13.45
C CYS A 26 -1.46 5.92 14.71
N GLN A 27 -0.22 5.60 15.08
CA GLN A 27 0.04 4.94 16.37
C GLN A 27 -0.44 5.80 17.55
N SER A 28 -0.80 5.13 18.63
CA SER A 28 -1.20 5.78 19.88
C SER A 28 0.00 6.41 20.57
N VAL A 29 -0.26 7.34 21.50
CA VAL A 29 0.80 7.91 22.36
C VAL A 29 1.45 6.82 23.22
N HIS A 30 0.71 5.77 23.58
CA HIS A 30 1.21 4.64 24.36
C HIS A 30 2.30 3.85 23.62
N TYR A 31 2.21 3.73 22.29
CA TYR A 31 3.23 3.07 21.48
C TYR A 31 4.61 3.72 21.65
N GLN A 32 4.70 5.04 21.80
CA GLN A 32 5.98 5.74 22.00
C GLN A 32 6.68 5.35 23.32
N SER A 33 5.91 4.92 24.32
CA SER A 33 6.42 4.49 25.63
C SER A 33 6.61 2.98 25.74
N ASN A 34 5.83 2.19 25.01
CA ASN A 34 5.90 0.74 24.97
C ASN A 34 5.47 0.21 23.59
N TYR A 35 6.41 -0.32 22.82
CA TYR A 35 6.17 -0.79 21.45
C TYR A 35 5.24 -2.01 21.37
N GLU A 36 4.96 -2.70 22.48
CA GLU A 36 3.94 -3.76 22.53
C GLU A 36 2.50 -3.24 22.33
N HIS A 37 2.26 -1.93 22.56
CA HIS A 37 0.95 -1.29 22.39
C HIS A 37 0.72 -0.79 20.95
N HIS A 38 1.31 -1.44 19.96
CA HIS A 38 1.10 -1.05 18.56
C HIS A 38 -0.34 -1.39 18.11
N GLU A 39 -0.91 -0.54 17.26
CA GLU A 39 -2.29 -0.68 16.78
C GLU A 39 -2.33 -1.08 15.30
N GLU A 40 -1.62 -2.17 14.98
CA GLU A 40 -1.48 -2.72 13.62
C GLU A 40 -2.10 -4.11 13.56
N SER A 41 -2.93 -4.34 12.55
CA SER A 41 -3.64 -5.60 12.34
C SER A 41 -2.91 -6.53 11.38
N ALA A 42 -2.04 -5.99 10.53
CA ALA A 42 -1.22 -6.77 9.61
C ALA A 42 -0.10 -7.50 10.38
N PRO A 43 0.03 -8.83 10.27
CA PRO A 43 1.04 -9.59 11.02
C PRO A 43 2.48 -9.11 10.77
N VAL A 44 2.81 -8.82 9.50
CA VAL A 44 4.15 -8.33 9.12
C VAL A 44 4.42 -6.94 9.70
N GLY A 45 3.44 -6.04 9.61
CA GLY A 45 3.56 -4.69 10.18
C GLY A 45 3.71 -4.72 11.69
N SER A 46 2.90 -5.54 12.37
CA SER A 46 2.98 -5.79 13.82
C SER A 46 4.37 -6.27 14.24
N MET A 47 4.92 -7.29 13.57
CA MET A 47 6.26 -7.81 13.87
C MET A 47 7.34 -6.73 13.74
N PHE A 48 7.24 -5.84 12.75
CA PHE A 48 8.20 -4.76 12.56
C PHE A 48 8.04 -3.64 13.58
N LEU A 49 6.81 -3.30 13.98
CA LEU A 49 6.55 -2.25 14.97
C LEU A 49 7.05 -2.61 16.37
N LEU A 50 7.10 -3.90 16.73
CA LEU A 50 7.70 -4.35 17.98
C LEU A 50 9.19 -3.97 18.12
N LEU A 51 9.87 -3.69 17.01
CA LEU A 51 11.27 -3.28 17.00
C LEU A 51 11.47 -1.77 17.25
N GLY A 52 10.39 -0.99 17.30
CA GLY A 52 10.42 0.47 17.38
C GLY A 52 10.32 1.16 16.01
N PRO A 53 10.00 2.47 15.99
CA PRO A 53 9.66 3.19 14.77
C PRO A 53 10.81 3.29 13.75
N GLU A 54 12.05 3.48 14.19
CA GLU A 54 13.20 3.60 13.28
C GLU A 54 13.49 2.26 12.58
N ARG A 55 13.46 1.17 13.36
CA ARG A 55 13.68 -0.18 12.83
C ARG A 55 12.53 -0.65 11.97
N PHE A 56 11.30 -0.22 12.28
CA PHE A 56 10.14 -0.41 11.42
C PHE A 56 10.38 0.18 10.04
N VAL A 57 10.80 1.46 9.94
CA VAL A 57 11.06 2.10 8.64
C VAL A 57 12.10 1.33 7.82
N VAL A 58 13.24 0.96 8.44
CA VAL A 58 14.29 0.23 7.74
C VAL A 58 13.81 -1.15 7.28
N SER A 59 13.13 -1.90 8.15
CA SER A 59 12.60 -3.23 7.83
C SER A 59 11.52 -3.17 6.75
N PHE A 60 10.67 -2.14 6.80
CA PHE A 60 9.62 -1.92 5.82
C PHE A 60 10.19 -1.52 4.45
N LEU A 61 11.21 -0.67 4.40
CA LEU A 61 11.89 -0.32 3.14
C LEU A 61 12.56 -1.54 2.51
N LEU A 62 13.20 -2.39 3.32
CA LEU A 62 13.77 -3.65 2.84
C LEU A 62 12.66 -4.58 2.32
N TYR A 63 11.56 -4.71 3.06
CA TYR A 63 10.39 -5.47 2.63
C TYR A 63 9.85 -4.96 1.29
N ALA A 64 9.60 -3.65 1.17
CA ALA A 64 9.14 -3.02 -0.07
C ALA A 64 10.09 -3.29 -1.24
N TYR A 65 11.41 -3.17 -1.04
CA TYR A 65 12.39 -3.52 -2.05
C TYR A 65 12.28 -4.97 -2.51
N LEU A 66 12.17 -5.93 -1.58
CA LEU A 66 12.05 -7.35 -1.89
C LEU A 66 10.76 -7.67 -2.65
N ILE A 67 9.65 -7.05 -2.28
CA ILE A 67 8.35 -7.22 -2.97
C ILE A 67 8.40 -6.65 -4.37
N LEU A 68 8.91 -5.43 -4.55
CA LEU A 68 9.06 -4.81 -5.88
C LEU A 68 10.00 -5.62 -6.77
N TYR A 69 11.10 -6.13 -6.20
CA TYR A 69 12.01 -7.03 -6.89
C TYR A 69 11.29 -8.30 -7.35
N ALA A 70 10.48 -8.92 -6.48
CA ALA A 70 9.71 -10.12 -6.81
C ALA A 70 8.70 -9.86 -7.93
N VAL A 71 7.89 -8.80 -7.84
CA VAL A 71 6.93 -8.41 -8.89
C VAL A 71 7.63 -8.18 -10.23
N PHE A 72 8.78 -7.50 -10.21
CA PHE A 72 9.54 -7.24 -11.42
C PHE A 72 10.11 -8.52 -12.06
N LYS A 73 10.53 -9.50 -11.24
CA LYS A 73 11.12 -10.76 -11.71
C LYS A 73 10.11 -11.83 -12.11
N LEU A 74 8.91 -11.83 -11.54
CA LEU A 74 7.90 -12.86 -11.82
C LEU A 74 7.41 -12.83 -13.28
N PRO A 75 7.01 -13.99 -13.85
CA PRO A 75 6.29 -14.06 -15.11
C PRO A 75 5.02 -13.21 -15.06
N ARG A 76 4.61 -12.59 -16.17
CA ARG A 76 3.54 -11.58 -16.20
C ARG A 76 2.25 -11.98 -15.47
N LYS A 77 1.75 -13.20 -15.71
CA LYS A 77 0.53 -13.71 -15.05
C LYS A 77 0.67 -13.80 -13.53
N LEU A 78 1.82 -14.29 -13.06
CA LEU A 78 2.12 -14.39 -11.63
C LEU A 78 2.37 -13.01 -11.02
N GLY A 79 3.05 -12.11 -11.75
CA GLY A 79 3.28 -10.73 -11.33
C GLY A 79 1.98 -9.99 -11.05
N HIS A 80 0.98 -10.09 -11.93
CA HIS A 80 -0.33 -9.47 -11.70
C HIS A 80 -1.06 -10.09 -10.50
N ALA A 81 -1.06 -11.42 -10.37
CA ALA A 81 -1.69 -12.08 -9.22
C ALA A 81 -1.03 -11.65 -7.90
N PHE A 82 0.29 -11.56 -7.89
CA PHE A 82 1.07 -11.10 -6.74
C PHE A 82 0.76 -9.63 -6.43
N PHE A 83 0.77 -8.77 -7.44
CA PHE A 83 0.41 -7.36 -7.31
C PHE A 83 -0.98 -7.15 -6.70
N VAL A 84 -2.01 -7.83 -7.23
CA VAL A 84 -3.38 -7.74 -6.69
C VAL A 84 -3.45 -8.27 -5.26
N GLY A 85 -2.77 -9.39 -4.97
CA GLY A 85 -2.70 -9.94 -3.61
C GLY A 85 -2.08 -8.96 -2.61
N PHE A 86 -1.02 -8.26 -3.02
CA PHE A 86 -0.38 -7.23 -2.19
C PHE A 86 -1.28 -6.02 -1.97
N LEU A 87 -1.96 -5.54 -3.00
CA LEU A 87 -2.92 -4.44 -2.85
C LEU A 87 -4.06 -4.80 -1.89
N LEU A 88 -4.58 -6.03 -1.98
CA LEU A 88 -5.59 -6.54 -1.04
C LEU A 88 -5.05 -6.59 0.39
N GLY A 89 -3.83 -7.09 0.57
CA GLY A 89 -3.16 -7.15 1.87
C GLY A 89 -2.98 -5.77 2.50
N HIS A 90 -2.52 -4.78 1.74
CA HIS A 90 -2.41 -3.40 2.23
C HIS A 90 -3.78 -2.77 2.49
N SER A 91 -4.78 -3.01 1.64
CA SER A 91 -6.14 -2.52 1.88
C SER A 91 -6.72 -3.05 3.19
N TRP A 92 -6.44 -4.33 3.51
CA TRP A 92 -6.79 -4.92 4.80
C TRP A 92 -6.02 -4.27 5.96
N GLY A 93 -4.70 -4.10 5.82
CA GLY A 93 -3.87 -3.43 6.84
C GLY A 93 -4.37 -2.02 7.17
N SER A 94 -4.84 -1.28 6.16
CA SER A 94 -5.40 0.06 6.30
C SER A 94 -6.64 0.16 7.18
N THR A 95 -7.34 -0.95 7.44
CA THR A 95 -8.46 -0.97 8.40
C THR A 95 -8.06 -0.56 9.81
N SER A 96 -6.77 -0.70 10.15
CA SER A 96 -6.22 -0.37 11.47
C SER A 96 -6.03 1.14 11.69
N TRP A 97 -5.75 1.89 10.61
CA TRP A 97 -5.38 3.31 10.69
C TRP A 97 -6.33 4.26 9.94
N LEU A 98 -6.97 3.84 8.84
CA LEU A 98 -7.77 4.74 8.00
C LEU A 98 -8.96 5.38 8.73
N PRO A 99 -9.77 4.66 9.54
CA PRO A 99 -10.81 5.28 10.35
C PRO A 99 -10.27 6.31 11.34
N LYS A 100 -9.10 6.05 11.94
CA LYS A 100 -8.44 6.98 12.87
C LYS A 100 -7.97 8.23 12.15
N LEU A 101 -7.43 8.09 10.94
CA LEU A 101 -7.03 9.21 10.10
C LEU A 101 -8.24 10.08 9.75
N CYS A 102 -9.35 9.48 9.29
CA CYS A 102 -10.59 10.21 8.99
C CYS A 102 -11.14 10.93 10.21
N SER A 103 -11.12 10.29 11.39
CA SER A 103 -11.55 10.92 12.64
C SER A 103 -10.63 12.08 13.05
N LYS A 104 -9.31 11.92 12.96
CA LYS A 104 -8.32 12.94 13.37
C LYS A 104 -8.24 14.13 12.41
N VAL A 105 -8.32 13.90 11.10
CA VAL A 105 -8.06 14.93 10.08
C VAL A 105 -9.35 15.53 9.54
N LEU A 106 -10.36 14.70 9.30
CA LEU A 106 -11.61 15.11 8.65
C LEU A 106 -12.76 15.28 9.65
N PHE A 107 -12.55 14.92 10.93
CA PHE A 107 -13.60 14.88 11.95
C PHE A 107 -14.80 14.01 11.53
N LEU A 108 -14.53 12.94 10.77
CA LEU A 108 -15.53 12.01 10.28
C LEU A 108 -15.39 10.66 10.98
N GLU A 109 -16.48 10.17 11.55
CA GLU A 109 -16.59 8.80 12.02
C GLU A 109 -17.01 7.91 10.85
N ILE A 110 -16.09 7.06 10.40
CA ILE A 110 -16.33 6.13 9.29
C ILE A 110 -16.21 4.72 9.83
N ASP A 111 -17.22 3.89 9.54
CA ASP A 111 -17.15 2.47 9.84
C ASP A 111 -15.98 1.81 9.10
N ARG A 112 -15.31 0.87 9.76
CA ARG A 112 -14.13 0.18 9.24
C ARG A 112 -14.40 -0.48 7.89
N TRP A 113 -15.60 -1.01 7.69
CA TRP A 113 -16.00 -1.68 6.45
C TRP A 113 -16.04 -0.70 5.26
N TYR A 114 -16.62 0.49 5.47
CA TYR A 114 -16.69 1.51 4.43
C TYR A 114 -15.30 2.10 4.13
N ALA A 115 -14.47 2.30 5.17
CA ALA A 115 -13.10 2.76 4.99
C ALA A 115 -12.29 1.75 4.15
N CYS A 116 -12.34 0.46 4.48
CA CYS A 116 -11.66 -0.60 3.75
C CYS A 116 -12.12 -0.69 2.28
N SER A 117 -13.43 -0.73 2.08
CA SER A 117 -14.02 -0.89 0.75
C SER A 117 -13.75 0.33 -0.12
N GLY A 118 -13.89 1.54 0.43
CA GLY A 118 -13.59 2.79 -0.27
C GLY A 118 -12.12 2.90 -0.65
N TYR A 119 -11.21 2.50 0.24
CA TYR A 119 -9.77 2.52 -0.03
C TYR A 119 -9.37 1.49 -1.10
N PHE A 120 -9.92 0.28 -1.04
CA PHE A 120 -9.71 -0.73 -2.08
C PHE A 120 -10.20 -0.23 -3.46
N VAL A 121 -11.40 0.36 -3.52
CA VAL A 121 -11.92 0.94 -4.76
C VAL A 121 -11.03 2.09 -5.25
N ALA A 122 -10.56 2.97 -4.37
CA ALA A 122 -9.66 4.06 -4.74
C ALA A 122 -8.35 3.53 -5.35
N ILE A 123 -7.73 2.53 -4.73
CA ILE A 123 -6.52 1.88 -5.26
C ILE A 123 -6.82 1.24 -6.63
N ALA A 124 -7.95 0.53 -6.77
CA ALA A 124 -8.33 -0.12 -8.02
C ALA A 124 -8.53 0.90 -9.15
N LEU A 125 -9.15 2.05 -8.86
CA LEU A 125 -9.31 3.15 -9.81
C LEU A 125 -7.97 3.76 -10.20
N VAL A 126 -7.08 4.02 -9.24
CA VAL A 126 -5.72 4.53 -9.52
C VAL A 126 -4.96 3.55 -10.40
N TYR A 127 -5.03 2.24 -10.10
CA TYR A 127 -4.39 1.22 -10.92
C TYR A 127 -4.98 1.16 -12.33
N ALA A 128 -6.31 1.21 -12.47
CA ALA A 128 -6.98 1.22 -13.78
C ALA A 128 -6.58 2.45 -14.61
N LEU A 129 -6.50 3.64 -13.99
CA LEU A 129 -6.00 4.86 -14.63
C LEU A 129 -4.53 4.72 -15.06
N CYS A 130 -3.68 4.14 -14.19
CA CYS A 130 -2.29 3.82 -14.53
C CYS A 130 -2.17 2.75 -15.62
N LEU A 131 -3.16 1.90 -15.85
CA LEU A 131 -3.15 1.01 -17.01
C LEU A 131 -3.60 1.75 -18.26
N TYR A 132 -4.68 2.54 -18.17
CA TYR A 132 -5.27 3.29 -19.27
C TYR A 132 -4.29 4.28 -19.90
N ILE A 133 -3.71 5.18 -19.09
CA ILE A 133 -2.74 6.20 -19.55
C ILE A 133 -1.56 5.55 -20.27
N PHE A 134 -1.12 4.39 -19.79
CA PHE A 134 0.05 3.72 -20.35
C PHE A 134 -0.30 2.80 -21.53
N ASP A 135 -1.57 2.46 -21.75
CA ASP A 135 -1.99 1.75 -22.95
C ASP A 135 -2.20 2.70 -24.13
N GLU A 136 -2.74 3.90 -23.90
CA GLU A 136 -2.81 4.96 -24.92
C GLU A 136 -1.41 5.39 -25.42
N SER A 137 -0.38 5.29 -24.56
CA SER A 137 1.00 5.56 -24.99
C SER A 137 1.57 4.56 -26.03
N LYS A 138 0.81 3.51 -26.39
CA LYS A 138 1.20 2.50 -27.38
C LYS A 138 0.50 2.59 -28.72
N GLU A 139 -0.50 3.45 -28.91
CA GLU A 139 -0.98 3.68 -30.27
C GLU A 139 0.11 4.50 -30.99
N PRO A 140 0.83 3.92 -31.98
CA PRO A 140 1.63 4.75 -32.86
C PRO A 140 0.67 5.73 -33.52
N MET A 141 1.06 6.99 -33.50
CA MET A 141 0.43 8.06 -34.27
C MET A 141 0.70 7.82 -35.78
N ASP A 142 0.34 6.64 -36.30
CA ASP A 142 0.38 6.28 -37.72
C ASP A 142 -0.91 6.77 -38.38
N LEU A 143 -1.22 8.04 -38.18
CA LEU A 143 -2.25 8.77 -38.92
C LEU A 143 -1.77 10.21 -39.06
N LEU A 144 -0.84 10.42 -40.00
CA LEU A 144 -0.79 11.54 -40.97
C LEU A 144 0.45 11.46 -41.86
#